data_AF-A0A969BB74-F1
#
_entry.id   AF-A0A969BB74-F1
#
_cell.length_a   1.000
_cell.length_b   1.000
_cell.length_c   1.000
_cell.angle_alpha   90.00
_cell.angle_beta   90.00
_cell.angle_gamma   90.00
#
_symmetry.space_group_name_H-M   'P 1'
#
loop_
_entity.id
_entity.type
_entity.pdbx_description
1 polymer ?
#
loop_
_entity_poly.entity_id
_entity_poly.type
_entity_poly.pdbx_seq_one_letter_code
_entity_poly.pdbx_strand_id
1 'polypeptide(L)'
;MSSQSGSSQSGSSQSGSSQAAPARRDAFQAGQIVRLAQDQARLYAEVIDSIASRDMVWARPLLLVDPWPEDEFAPAPAIEAIAAEAILDLREQSHLLWPTVLFKAVLDVEILPLLPYLYADKPATQADPGAAIALGQFMAQLWQQQWPGPDLAG
;
A
#
# COMPACT_ATOMS: atom_id res chain seq x y z
N MET A 1 -34.49 -70.88 18.84
CA MET A 1 -34.65 -70.05 17.64
C MET A 1 -34.01 -68.70 17.94
N SER A 2 -33.12 -68.24 17.05
CA SER A 2 -32.44 -66.93 17.03
C SER A 2 -31.29 -66.78 18.05
N SER A 3 -29.99 -66.87 17.78
CA SER A 3 -29.08 -66.42 16.69
C SER A 3 -28.57 -64.98 16.83
N GLN A 4 -27.23 -64.86 16.77
CA GLN A 4 -26.36 -63.72 16.40
C GLN A 4 -25.97 -62.73 17.52
N SER A 5 -24.68 -62.58 17.91
CA SER A 5 -23.45 -62.16 17.20
C SER A 5 -23.32 -60.63 17.11
N GLY A 6 -22.19 -60.07 17.56
CA GLY A 6 -21.83 -58.68 17.25
C GLY A 6 -20.76 -58.06 18.16
N SER A 7 -19.50 -58.42 17.95
CA SER A 7 -18.35 -57.57 18.31
C SER A 7 -18.32 -56.34 17.39
N SER A 8 -17.89 -55.16 17.87
CA SER A 8 -16.89 -54.27 17.20
C SER A 8 -16.83 -52.83 17.71
N GLN A 9 -15.58 -52.39 17.90
CA GLN A 9 -14.99 -51.09 17.51
C GLN A 9 -15.24 -49.80 18.32
N SER A 10 -14.21 -49.44 19.09
CA SER A 10 -13.33 -48.26 18.92
C SER A 10 -13.90 -47.01 18.25
N GLY A 11 -13.79 -45.89 18.95
CA GLY A 11 -13.88 -44.54 18.39
C GLY A 11 -13.30 -43.51 19.34
N SER A 12 -11.96 -43.43 19.39
CA SER A 12 -11.23 -42.34 20.04
C SER A 12 -11.60 -41.03 19.33
N SER A 13 -12.44 -40.20 19.95
CA SER A 13 -12.69 -38.85 19.46
C SER A 13 -11.41 -38.04 19.64
N GLN A 14 -10.60 -37.98 18.59
CA GLN A 14 -9.61 -36.92 18.43
C GLN A 14 -10.37 -35.60 18.42
N SER A 15 -10.24 -34.85 19.52
CA SER A 15 -10.51 -33.42 19.54
C SER A 15 -9.55 -32.78 18.54
N GLY A 16 -10.04 -32.59 17.31
CA GLY A 16 -9.45 -31.66 16.37
C GLY A 16 -9.57 -30.27 16.99
N SER A 17 -8.52 -29.84 17.67
CA SER A 17 -8.25 -28.43 17.90
C SER A 17 -8.16 -27.78 16.53
N SER A 18 -9.30 -27.27 16.06
CA SER A 18 -9.39 -26.35 14.93
C SER A 18 -8.57 -25.13 15.33
N GLN A 19 -7.30 -25.16 14.93
CA GLN A 19 -6.40 -24.04 15.06
C GLN A 19 -7.03 -22.94 14.22
N ALA A 20 -7.64 -21.96 14.90
CA ALA A 20 -8.22 -20.80 14.27
C ALA A 20 -7.17 -20.22 13.33
N ALA A 21 -7.54 -20.11 12.04
CA ALA A 21 -6.71 -19.44 11.06
C ALA A 21 -6.32 -18.08 11.64
N PRO A 22 -5.03 -17.68 11.57
CA PRO A 22 -4.65 -16.35 12.03
C PRO A 22 -5.56 -15.34 11.36
N ALA A 23 -6.13 -14.43 12.15
CA ALA A 23 -6.96 -13.35 11.66
C ALA A 23 -6.28 -12.77 10.43
N ARG A 24 -6.93 -12.81 9.26
CA ARG A 24 -6.41 -12.16 8.07
C ARG A 24 -6.13 -10.73 8.48
N ARG A 25 -4.86 -10.33 8.57
CA ARG A 25 -4.55 -8.91 8.42
C ARG A 25 -5.15 -8.58 7.07
N ASP A 26 -6.13 -7.69 7.05
CA ASP A 26 -6.86 -7.36 5.83
C ASP A 26 -5.84 -6.89 4.79
N ALA A 27 -5.48 -7.79 3.89
CA ALA A 27 -4.52 -7.51 2.84
C ALA A 27 -5.18 -6.49 1.90
N PHE A 28 -4.39 -5.52 1.44
CA PHE A 28 -4.88 -4.57 0.46
C PHE A 28 -5.40 -5.31 -0.78
N GLN A 29 -6.48 -4.79 -1.36
CA GLN A 29 -7.10 -5.38 -2.55
C GLN A 29 -6.56 -4.71 -3.81
N ALA A 30 -6.49 -5.47 -4.91
CA ALA A 30 -6.14 -4.90 -6.21
C ALA A 30 -7.10 -3.76 -6.58
N GLY A 31 -6.56 -2.67 -7.14
CA GLY A 31 -7.27 -1.44 -7.47
C GLY A 31 -7.47 -0.49 -6.29
N GLN A 32 -7.16 -0.89 -5.05
CA GLN A 32 -7.20 0.01 -3.90
C GLN A 32 -6.10 1.07 -4.01
N ILE A 33 -6.43 2.32 -3.67
CA ILE A 33 -5.44 3.40 -3.57
C ILE A 33 -4.86 3.41 -2.17
N VAL A 34 -3.54 3.43 -2.10
CA VAL A 34 -2.74 3.48 -0.89
C VAL A 34 -1.73 4.62 -0.96
N ARG A 35 -1.19 5.02 0.19
CA ARG A 35 -0.13 6.02 0.24
C ARG A 35 1.07 5.59 1.08
N LEU A 36 2.23 6.09 0.68
CA LEU A 36 3.42 6.21 1.51
C LEU A 36 3.60 7.69 1.88
N ALA A 37 4.02 7.93 3.11
CA ALA A 37 4.24 9.26 3.64
C ALA A 37 5.68 9.39 4.12
N GLN A 38 6.34 10.48 3.72
CA GLN A 38 7.56 10.91 4.37
C GLN A 38 7.56 12.43 4.55
N ASP A 39 7.73 12.93 5.78
CA ASP A 39 7.64 14.36 6.13
C ASP A 39 6.40 15.03 5.52
N GLN A 40 6.58 15.97 4.60
CA GLN A 40 5.53 16.63 3.82
C GLN A 40 5.30 15.97 2.45
N ALA A 41 6.04 14.95 2.05
CA ALA A 41 5.82 14.25 0.79
C ALA A 41 4.78 13.12 0.94
N ARG A 42 3.84 13.01 -0.01
CA ARG A 42 2.87 11.91 -0.09
C ARG A 42 2.92 11.26 -1.46
N LEU A 43 3.25 9.97 -1.48
CA LEU A 43 3.27 9.14 -2.67
C LEU A 43 1.99 8.29 -2.69
N TYR A 44 1.13 8.54 -3.68
CA TYR A 44 -0.08 7.76 -3.92
C TYR A 44 0.19 6.67 -4.94
N ALA A 45 -0.34 5.48 -4.69
CA ALA A 45 -0.17 4.33 -5.55
C ALA A 45 -1.44 3.48 -5.59
N GLU A 46 -1.67 2.83 -6.72
CA GLU A 46 -2.70 1.81 -6.87
C GLU A 46 -2.09 0.43 -6.58
N VAL A 47 -2.77 -0.36 -5.76
CA VAL A 47 -2.38 -1.73 -5.49
C VAL A 47 -2.64 -2.57 -6.73
N ILE A 48 -1.59 -3.17 -7.29
CA ILE A 48 -1.71 -4.18 -8.34
C ILE A 48 -2.02 -5.53 -7.68
N ASP A 49 -1.24 -5.89 -6.66
CA ASP A 49 -1.42 -7.14 -5.92
C ASP A 49 -0.77 -7.08 -4.52
N SER A 50 -1.24 -7.93 -3.63
CA SER A 50 -0.68 -8.12 -2.28
C SER A 50 0.02 -9.48 -2.18
N ILE A 51 1.32 -9.47 -1.91
CA ILE A 51 2.14 -10.68 -1.77
C ILE A 51 2.19 -11.08 -0.29
N ALA A 52 1.13 -11.75 0.16
CA ALA A 52 0.94 -12.12 1.57
C ALA A 52 2.10 -12.95 2.16
N SER A 53 2.77 -13.79 1.35
CA SER A 53 3.89 -14.61 1.82
C SER A 53 5.16 -13.82 2.18
N ARG A 54 5.22 -12.53 1.81
CA ARG A 54 6.37 -11.64 2.04
C ARG A 54 5.99 -10.36 2.80
N ASP A 55 4.72 -10.22 3.19
CA ASP A 55 4.18 -8.96 3.72
C ASP A 55 4.49 -7.75 2.81
N MET A 56 4.46 -7.93 1.49
CA MET A 56 4.73 -6.87 0.51
C MET A 56 3.51 -6.54 -0.35
N VAL A 57 3.45 -5.31 -0.82
CA VAL A 57 2.48 -4.84 -1.81
C VAL A 57 3.24 -4.55 -3.11
N TRP A 58 2.71 -5.07 -4.22
CA TRP A 58 3.06 -4.60 -5.55
C TRP A 58 2.10 -3.46 -5.92
N ALA A 59 2.63 -2.25 -6.04
CA ALA A 59 1.82 -1.06 -6.30
C ALA A 59 2.36 -0.27 -7.49
N ARG A 60 1.45 0.30 -8.29
CA ARG A 60 1.76 1.25 -9.35
C ARG A 60 1.74 2.67 -8.79
N PRO A 61 2.85 3.43 -8.81
CA PRO A 61 2.83 4.86 -8.49
C PRO A 61 1.82 5.61 -9.35
N LEU A 62 1.06 6.50 -8.74
CA LEU A 62 0.13 7.38 -9.42
C LEU A 62 0.64 8.82 -9.39
N LEU A 63 0.92 9.32 -8.19
CA LEU A 63 1.22 10.73 -7.94
C LEU A 63 2.22 10.86 -6.81
N LEU A 64 3.13 11.81 -6.90
CA LEU A 64 3.85 12.35 -5.76
C LEU A 64 3.41 13.79 -5.53
N VAL A 65 3.02 14.09 -4.30
CA VAL A 65 2.67 15.43 -3.84
C VAL A 65 3.72 15.88 -2.85
N ASP A 66 4.45 16.94 -3.15
CA ASP A 66 5.49 17.48 -2.26
C ASP A 66 5.66 19.00 -2.47
N PRO A 67 5.30 19.85 -1.49
CA PRO A 67 4.85 19.52 -0.13
C PRO A 67 3.34 19.25 -0.03
N TRP A 68 2.95 18.38 0.90
CA TRP A 68 1.61 18.15 1.44
C TRP A 68 1.35 19.12 2.60
N PRO A 69 0.09 19.54 2.85
CA PRO A 69 -0.21 20.47 3.94
C PRO A 69 0.15 19.83 5.28
N GLU A 70 0.50 20.66 6.27
CA GLU A 70 0.91 20.17 7.61
C GLU A 70 -0.20 19.36 8.29
N ASP A 71 -1.47 19.64 7.96
CA ASP A 71 -2.62 18.88 8.42
C ASP A 71 -2.75 17.57 7.62
N GLU A 72 -2.67 16.43 8.31
CA GLU A 72 -2.88 15.10 7.72
C GLU A 72 -4.27 14.96 7.09
N PHE A 73 -5.26 15.70 7.61
CA PHE A 73 -6.64 15.71 7.11
C PHE A 73 -7.01 17.04 6.46
N ALA A 74 -6.05 17.64 5.74
CA ALA A 74 -6.27 18.88 5.02
C ALA A 74 -7.56 18.84 4.18
N PRO A 75 -8.40 19.89 4.24
CA PRO A 75 -9.62 19.93 3.46
C PRO A 75 -9.30 20.06 1.97
N ALA A 76 -10.22 19.61 1.10
CA ALA A 76 -10.04 19.63 -0.35
C ALA A 76 -9.51 20.96 -0.92
N PRO A 77 -9.97 22.16 -0.51
CA PRO A 77 -9.43 23.42 -1.03
C PRO A 77 -7.95 23.65 -0.71
N ALA A 78 -7.46 23.15 0.43
CA ALA A 78 -6.05 23.25 0.79
C ALA A 78 -5.20 22.30 -0.05
N ILE A 79 -5.72 21.09 -0.32
CA ILE A 79 -5.08 20.11 -1.20
C ILE A 79 -5.03 20.66 -2.64
N GLU A 80 -6.13 21.20 -3.16
CA GLU A 80 -6.19 21.76 -4.53
C GLU A 80 -5.22 22.93 -4.72
N ALA A 81 -5.06 23.79 -3.71
CA ALA A 81 -4.16 24.94 -3.77
C ALA A 81 -2.68 24.55 -3.94
N ILE A 82 -2.23 23.46 -3.29
CA ILE A 82 -0.87 22.95 -3.46
C ILE A 82 -0.75 22.07 -4.71
N ALA A 83 -1.81 21.34 -5.04
CA ALA A 83 -1.81 20.29 -6.05
C ALA A 83 -1.46 20.83 -7.45
N ALA A 84 -1.80 22.10 -7.72
CA ALA A 84 -1.47 22.75 -8.98
C ALA A 84 0.03 22.88 -9.26
N GLU A 85 0.86 22.99 -8.23
CA GLU A 85 2.31 23.27 -8.37
C GLU A 85 3.20 22.15 -7.80
N ALA A 86 2.65 21.31 -6.91
CA ALA A 86 3.39 20.32 -6.14
C ALA A 86 3.15 18.86 -6.58
N ILE A 87 2.41 18.62 -7.67
CA ILE A 87 2.09 17.27 -8.17
C ILE A 87 3.00 16.84 -9.31
N LEU A 88 3.64 15.69 -9.11
CA LEU A 88 4.31 14.93 -10.15
C LEU A 88 3.48 13.69 -10.52
N ASP A 89 3.23 13.52 -11.82
CA ASP A 89 2.56 12.34 -12.35
C ASP A 89 3.57 11.19 -12.49
N LEU A 90 3.28 10.06 -11.84
CA LEU A 90 4.19 8.92 -11.76
C LEU A 90 3.66 7.66 -12.45
N ARG A 91 2.55 7.75 -13.20
CA ARG A 91 1.90 6.55 -13.81
C ARG A 91 2.79 5.78 -14.78
N GLU A 92 3.70 6.47 -15.45
CA GLU A 92 4.67 5.89 -16.39
C GLU A 92 5.98 5.46 -15.71
N GLN A 93 6.05 5.50 -14.38
CA GLN A 93 7.24 5.11 -13.62
C GLN A 93 7.21 3.64 -13.19
N SER A 94 8.37 3.13 -12.80
CA SER A 94 8.53 1.76 -12.29
C SER A 94 7.61 1.47 -11.12
N HIS A 95 6.99 0.29 -11.14
CA HIS A 95 6.16 -0.17 -10.03
C HIS A 95 6.99 -0.42 -8.76
N LEU A 96 6.34 -0.30 -7.61
CA LEU A 96 6.91 -0.51 -6.29
C LEU A 96 6.62 -1.92 -5.81
N LEU A 97 7.62 -2.54 -5.18
CA LEU A 97 7.42 -3.71 -4.35
C LEU A 97 7.91 -3.35 -2.95
N TRP A 98 6.98 -3.10 -2.02
CA TRP A 98 7.32 -2.47 -0.74
C TRP A 98 6.55 -3.08 0.45
N PRO A 99 7.07 -3.04 1.69
CA PRO A 99 6.39 -3.62 2.85
C PRO A 99 4.99 -3.06 3.10
N THR A 100 4.04 -3.95 3.33
CA THR A 100 2.60 -3.67 3.54
C THR A 100 2.38 -2.72 4.70
N VAL A 101 3.13 -2.90 5.79
CA VAL A 101 3.00 -2.14 7.05
C VAL A 101 3.22 -0.62 6.89
N LEU A 102 3.84 -0.22 5.79
CA LEU A 102 4.20 1.17 5.53
C LEU A 102 3.14 1.91 4.72
N PHE A 103 2.32 1.16 3.98
CA PHE A 103 1.21 1.72 3.24
C PHE A 103 0.06 2.02 4.20
N LYS A 104 -0.59 3.15 3.97
CA LYS A 104 -1.90 3.46 4.53
C LYS A 104 -2.95 3.40 3.42
N ALA A 105 -4.12 2.83 3.72
CA ALA A 105 -5.28 2.97 2.86
C ALA A 105 -5.66 4.46 2.76
N VAL A 106 -5.93 4.92 1.55
CA VAL A 106 -6.31 6.32 1.28
C VAL A 106 -7.81 6.49 1.42
N LEU A 107 -8.24 7.62 1.98
CA LEU A 107 -9.65 8.00 2.09
C LEU A 107 -10.10 8.74 0.83
N ASP A 108 -11.38 8.64 0.48
CA ASP A 108 -11.95 9.36 -0.67
C ASP A 108 -11.69 10.86 -0.59
N VAL A 109 -11.77 11.46 0.61
CA VAL A 109 -11.53 12.89 0.84
C VAL A 109 -10.08 13.33 0.58
N GLU A 110 -9.13 12.39 0.63
CA GLU A 110 -7.71 12.64 0.40
C GLU A 110 -7.38 12.54 -1.10
N ILE A 111 -7.98 11.58 -1.81
CA ILE A 111 -7.67 11.33 -3.23
C ILE A 111 -8.57 12.08 -4.21
N LEU A 112 -9.85 12.31 -3.90
CA LEU A 112 -10.81 12.96 -4.79
C LEU A 112 -10.30 14.32 -5.32
N PRO A 113 -9.69 15.20 -4.49
CA PRO A 113 -9.16 16.49 -4.96
C PRO A 113 -7.96 16.34 -5.91
N LEU A 114 -7.31 15.18 -5.92
CA LEU A 114 -6.13 14.88 -6.75
C LEU A 114 -6.51 14.23 -8.10
N LEU A 115 -7.72 13.68 -8.23
CA LEU A 115 -8.17 13.00 -9.45
C LEU A 115 -8.12 13.86 -10.72
N PRO A 116 -8.43 15.18 -10.70
CA PRO A 116 -8.29 16.02 -11.89
C PRO A 116 -6.88 16.00 -12.48
N TYR A 117 -5.84 15.82 -11.67
CA TYR A 117 -4.45 15.76 -12.13
C TYR A 117 -4.08 14.41 -12.75
N LEU A 118 -4.79 13.34 -12.39
CA LEU A 118 -4.67 12.02 -13.02
C LEU A 118 -5.42 11.95 -14.35
N TYR A 119 -6.62 12.53 -14.41
CA TYR A 119 -7.50 12.39 -15.57
C TYR A 119 -7.49 13.59 -16.51
N ALA A 120 -6.77 14.66 -16.19
CA ALA A 120 -6.50 15.71 -17.16
C ALA A 120 -5.78 15.12 -18.37
N ASP A 121 -6.25 15.46 -19.57
CA ASP A 121 -5.63 15.10 -20.84
C ASP A 121 -4.23 15.75 -20.93
N LYS A 122 -3.23 15.12 -20.32
CA LYS A 122 -1.84 15.44 -20.60
C LYS A 122 -1.50 14.86 -21.98
N PRO A 123 -0.88 15.64 -22.88
CA PRO A 123 -0.40 15.09 -24.14
C PRO A 123 0.53 13.90 -23.84
N ALA A 124 0.27 12.76 -24.49
CA ALA A 124 0.85 11.42 -24.23
C ALA A 124 2.40 11.32 -24.30
N THR A 125 3.09 12.44 -24.51
CA THR A 125 4.54 12.52 -24.72
C THR A 125 5.25 13.32 -23.61
N GLN A 126 4.52 13.88 -22.65
CA GLN A 126 5.11 14.66 -21.56
C GLN A 126 5.23 13.80 -20.30
N ALA A 127 6.04 12.74 -20.38
CA ALA A 127 6.62 12.16 -19.18
C ALA A 127 7.34 13.30 -18.45
N ASP A 128 7.02 13.53 -17.19
CA ASP A 128 7.72 14.54 -16.42
C ASP A 128 9.19 14.11 -16.30
N PRO A 129 10.15 14.83 -16.91
CA PRO A 129 11.55 14.39 -16.93
C PRO A 129 12.14 14.31 -15.51
N GLY A 130 11.49 14.90 -14.50
CA GLY A 130 11.85 14.78 -13.10
C GLY A 130 11.20 13.61 -12.35
N ALA A 131 10.16 12.98 -12.89
CA ALA A 131 9.35 11.98 -12.17
C ALA A 131 10.17 10.77 -11.68
N ALA A 132 11.02 10.20 -12.55
CA ALA A 132 11.86 9.05 -12.19
C ALA A 132 12.85 9.40 -11.06
N ILE A 133 13.44 10.59 -11.14
CA ILE A 133 14.40 11.11 -10.16
C ILE A 133 13.68 11.36 -8.83
N ALA A 134 12.53 12.04 -8.86
CA ALA A 134 11.74 12.37 -7.68
C ALA A 134 11.24 11.10 -6.97
N LEU A 135 10.74 10.11 -7.71
CA LEU A 135 10.35 8.83 -7.14
C LEU A 135 11.55 8.12 -6.49
N GLY A 136 12.70 8.08 -7.17
CA GLY A 136 13.91 7.48 -6.63
C GLY A 136 14.38 8.17 -5.35
N GLN A 137 14.33 9.50 -5.30
CA GLN A 137 14.68 10.30 -4.12
C GLN A 137 13.73 10.04 -2.96
N PHE A 138 12.42 10.07 -3.21
CA PHE A 138 11.40 9.77 -2.20
C PHE A 138 11.62 8.38 -1.59
N MET A 139 11.81 7.36 -2.43
CA MET A 139 12.02 5.98 -1.96
C MET A 139 13.34 5.83 -1.18
N ALA A 140 14.41 6.53 -1.60
CA ALA A 140 15.67 6.54 -0.88
C ALA A 140 15.55 7.17 0.52
N GLN A 141 14.82 8.29 0.63
CA GLN A 141 14.56 8.94 1.92
C GLN A 141 13.70 8.06 2.83
N LEU A 142 12.63 7.46 2.27
CA LEU A 142 11.75 6.56 3.00
C LEU A 142 12.53 5.34 3.56
N TRP A 143 13.44 4.79 2.76
CA TRP A 143 14.31 3.70 3.19
C TRP A 143 15.24 4.09 4.35
N GLN A 144 15.88 5.27 4.26
CA GLN A 144 16.82 5.76 5.28
C GLN A 144 16.16 5.97 6.65
N GLN A 145 14.89 6.42 6.67
CA GLN A 145 14.16 6.64 7.92
C GLN A 145 13.73 5.33 8.59
N GLN A 146 13.48 4.29 7.81
CA GLN A 146 12.91 3.03 8.31
C GLN A 146 13.96 1.96 8.60
N TRP A 147 15.15 2.13 8.05
CA TRP A 147 16.30 1.31 8.37
C TRP A 147 17.20 2.09 9.34
N PRO A 148 17.05 1.93 10.68
CA PRO A 148 18.18 2.22 11.53
C PRO A 148 19.26 1.26 11.07
N GLY A 149 20.39 1.78 10.57
CA GLY A 149 21.55 0.93 10.29
C GLY A 149 21.80 -0.01 11.48
N PRO A 150 22.44 -1.19 11.28
CA PRO A 150 22.96 -1.91 12.43
C PRO A 150 23.77 -0.90 13.23
N ASP A 151 23.43 -0.76 14.52
CA ASP A 151 24.13 0.10 15.46
C ASP A 151 25.57 -0.43 15.52
N LEU A 152 26.45 0.10 14.67
CA LEU A 152 27.88 -0.15 14.72
C LEU A 152 28.47 0.72 15.84
N ALA A 153 27.87 0.61 17.02
CA ALA A 153 28.42 1.02 18.28
C ALA A 153 29.10 -0.22 18.88
N GLY A 154 30.37 -0.39 18.52
CA GLY A 154 31.32 -1.30 19.14
C GLY A 154 32.68 -0.63 19.15
#